data_AF-A0A7D5S1K6-F1
#
_entry.id   AF-A0A7D5S1K6-F1
#
_cell.length_a   1.000
_cell.length_b   1.000
_cell.length_c   1.000
_cell.angle_alpha   90.00
_cell.angle_beta   90.00
_cell.angle_gamma   90.00
#
_symmetry.space_group_name_H-M   'P 1'
#
loop_
_entity.id
_entity.type
_entity.pdbx_description
1 polymer ?
#
loop_
_entity_poly.entity_id
_entity_poly.type
_entity_poly.pdbx_seq_one_letter_code
_entity_poly.pdbx_strand_id
1 'polypeptide(L)'
;MTAWNIDQKTVPRFTYYFNSGFDVNYKMHQHVRPFTGIHLRNIGLITRPNDTLKTKHRVYTLGAPLGLKFYLMNEKLMFKVGGDVGVALNYKIKSFINDRKIKSNEWFSDRVAPVFASAFLECVTKPSR
;
A
#
# COMPACT_ATOMS: atom_id res chain seq x y z
N MET A 1 -16.32 27.24 24.65
CA MET A 1 -16.67 26.15 23.73
C MET A 1 -15.65 25.05 23.92
N THR A 2 -16.03 23.96 24.58
CA THR A 2 -15.12 22.85 24.94
C THR A 2 -14.86 21.98 23.70
N ALA A 3 -13.61 21.98 23.23
CA ALA A 3 -13.16 21.04 22.22
C ALA A 3 -13.21 19.62 22.82
N TRP A 4 -14.14 18.79 22.35
CA TRP A 4 -14.17 17.37 22.66
C TRP A 4 -12.86 16.76 22.17
N ASN A 5 -12.03 16.33 23.12
CA ASN A 5 -10.77 15.67 22.86
C ASN A 5 -11.09 14.23 22.40
N ILE A 6 -11.24 14.05 21.08
CA ILE A 6 -11.55 12.72 20.51
C ILE A 6 -10.23 11.93 20.50
N ASP A 7 -10.06 11.03 21.47
CA ASP A 7 -8.91 10.13 21.54
C ASP A 7 -8.98 9.12 20.36
N GLN A 8 -8.28 9.45 19.27
CA GLN A 8 -8.21 8.59 18.08
C GLN A 8 -7.20 7.47 18.31
N LYS A 9 -7.65 6.36 18.91
CA LYS A 9 -6.79 5.21 19.13
C LYS A 9 -6.62 4.39 17.85
N THR A 10 -5.49 4.58 17.17
CA THR A 10 -5.08 3.68 16.08
C THR A 10 -4.56 2.39 16.69
N VAL A 11 -5.28 1.28 16.51
CA VAL A 11 -4.84 -0.03 16.99
C VAL A 11 -4.05 -0.70 15.86
N PRO A 12 -2.70 -0.73 15.90
CA PRO A 12 -1.91 -1.40 14.88
C PRO A 12 -2.24 -2.89 14.88
N ARG A 13 -2.39 -3.48 13.70
CA ARG A 13 -2.51 -4.92 13.52
C ARG A 13 -1.68 -5.35 12.33
N PHE A 14 -0.85 -6.38 12.54
CA PHE A 14 -0.18 -7.10 11.47
C PHE A 14 -1.21 -8.01 10.77
N THR A 15 -1.41 -7.79 9.47
CA THR A 15 -2.25 -8.65 8.63
C THR A 15 -1.47 -8.93 7.35
N TYR A 16 -1.29 -10.21 7.04
CA TYR A 16 -0.71 -10.60 5.76
C TYR A 16 -1.69 -10.26 4.64
N TYR A 17 -1.21 -9.48 3.68
CA TYR A 17 -1.96 -9.16 2.47
C TYR A 17 -1.08 -9.44 1.25
N PHE A 18 -1.68 -10.01 0.22
CA PHE A 18 -1.00 -10.30 -1.04
C PHE A 18 -0.99 -9.06 -1.94
N ASN A 19 0.12 -8.33 -1.94
CA ASN A 19 0.37 -7.31 -2.96
C ASN A 19 0.96 -8.01 -4.18
N SER A 20 0.39 -7.77 -5.35
CA SER A 20 0.88 -8.33 -6.61
C SER A 20 1.36 -7.22 -7.53
N GLY A 21 2.31 -7.54 -8.39
CA GLY A 21 2.93 -6.55 -9.24
C GLY A 21 3.67 -7.19 -10.40
N PHE A 22 3.73 -6.47 -11.51
CA PHE A 22 4.51 -6.83 -12.68
C PHE A 22 5.53 -5.72 -12.94
N ASP A 23 6.81 -6.10 -12.96
CA ASP A 23 7.92 -5.19 -13.23
C ASP A 23 8.51 -5.44 -14.63
N VAL A 24 8.59 -4.39 -15.44
CA VAL A 24 9.35 -4.32 -16.69
C VAL A 24 10.69 -3.64 -16.42
N ASN A 25 11.79 -4.33 -16.73
CA ASN A 25 13.14 -3.83 -16.47
C ASN A 25 13.84 -3.51 -17.79
N TYR A 26 14.46 -2.34 -17.87
CA TYR A 26 15.27 -1.94 -19.01
C TYR A 26 16.75 -2.19 -18.72
N LYS A 27 17.41 -2.99 -19.56
CA LYS A 27 18.83 -3.32 -19.42
C LYS A 27 19.69 -2.20 -20.01
N MET A 28 19.95 -1.16 -19.22
CA MET A 28 20.87 -0.09 -19.60
C MET A 28 22.32 -0.39 -19.19
N HIS A 29 22.53 -0.98 -18.01
CA HIS A 29 23.85 -1.31 -17.49
C HIS A 29 23.86 -2.65 -16.75
N GLN A 30 25.04 -3.23 -16.52
CA GLN A 30 25.17 -4.52 -15.82
C GLN A 30 24.73 -4.44 -14.36
N HIS A 31 25.07 -3.33 -13.68
CA HIS A 31 24.82 -3.14 -12.25
C HIS A 31 23.59 -2.30 -11.92
N VAL A 32 23.11 -1.47 -12.87
CA VAL A 32 21.97 -0.57 -12.65
C VAL A 32 20.94 -0.80 -13.74
N ARG A 33 19.71 -1.12 -13.34
CA ARG A 33 18.59 -1.35 -14.25
C ARG A 33 17.41 -0.49 -13.82
N PRO A 34 17.05 0.55 -14.59
CA PRO A 34 15.77 1.21 -14.39
C PRO A 34 14.64 0.24 -14.65
N PHE A 35 13.58 0.39 -13.87
CA PHE A 35 12.38 -0.43 -14.01
C PHE A 35 11.13 0.43 -13.87
N THR A 36 10.09 -0.01 -14.56
CA THR A 36 8.73 0.48 -14.42
C THR A 36 7.79 -0.73 -14.35
N GLY A 37 6.52 -0.53 -14.05
CA GLY A 37 5.62 -1.66 -13.91
C GLY A 37 4.20 -1.26 -13.59
N ILE A 38 3.43 -2.27 -13.17
CA ILE A 38 2.08 -2.12 -12.65
C ILE A 38 2.00 -2.88 -11.34
N HIS A 39 1.54 -2.23 -10.29
CA HIS A 39 1.38 -2.78 -8.95
C HIS A 39 -0.08 -2.71 -8.50
N LEU A 40 -0.61 -3.83 -8.03
CA LEU A 40 -1.89 -3.89 -7.34
C LEU A 40 -1.63 -4.03 -5.83
N ARG A 41 -1.97 -2.98 -5.09
CA ARG A 41 -1.76 -2.90 -3.64
C ARG A 41 -3.10 -2.82 -2.91
N ASN A 42 -3.14 -3.32 -1.68
CA ASN A 42 -4.27 -3.09 -0.77
C ASN A 42 -3.80 -2.32 0.46
N ILE A 43 -4.35 -1.14 0.63
CA ILE A 43 -4.09 -0.26 1.76
C ILE A 43 -5.24 -0.42 2.74
N GLY A 44 -4.95 -0.90 3.94
CA GLY A 44 -5.93 -1.09 5.00
C GLY A 44 -5.71 -0.14 6.17
N LEU A 45 -6.77 0.53 6.64
CA LEU A 45 -6.73 1.38 7.83
C LEU A 45 -7.87 1.00 8.78
N ILE A 46 -7.60 0.93 10.08
CA ILE A 46 -8.63 0.71 11.11
C ILE A 46 -8.60 1.90 12.04
N THR A 47 -9.70 2.63 12.10
CA THR A 47 -9.87 3.75 13.02
C THR A 47 -10.85 3.36 14.12
N ARG A 48 -10.50 3.70 15.36
CA ARG A 48 -11.38 3.60 16.53
C ARG A 48 -11.46 4.99 17.17
N PRO A 49 -12.33 5.87 16.65
CA PRO A 49 -12.54 7.18 17.24
C PRO A 49 -13.23 7.12 18.61
N ASN A 50 -13.93 6.02 18.93
CA ASN A 50 -14.56 5.79 20.23
C ASN A 50 -14.73 4.27 20.47
N ASP A 51 -14.97 3.82 21.71
CA ASP A 51 -15.11 2.38 22.02
C ASP A 51 -16.31 1.72 21.32
N THR A 52 -17.35 2.50 21.01
CA THR A 52 -18.57 2.06 20.31
C THR A 52 -18.49 2.12 18.79
N LEU A 53 -17.50 2.83 18.22
CA LEU A 53 -17.36 3.03 16.77
C LEU A 53 -16.03 2.47 16.28
N LYS A 54 -16.10 1.38 15.52
CA LYS A 54 -14.93 0.76 14.89
C LYS A 54 -15.11 0.73 13.39
N THR A 55 -14.22 1.39 12.67
CA THR A 55 -14.28 1.48 11.22
C THR A 55 -13.06 0.81 10.60
N LYS A 56 -13.29 -0.03 9.58
CA LYS A 56 -12.24 -0.71 8.81
C LYS A 56 -12.33 -0.29 7.36
N HIS A 57 -11.29 0.38 6.88
CA HIS A 57 -11.13 0.85 5.52
C HIS A 57 -10.19 -0.07 4.75
N ARG A 58 -10.50 -0.35 3.49
CA ARG A 58 -9.62 -1.03 2.54
C ARG A 58 -9.71 -0.33 1.20
N VAL A 59 -8.57 0.06 0.67
CA VAL A 59 -8.44 0.71 -0.64
C VAL A 59 -7.60 -0.20 -1.50
N TYR A 60 -8.15 -0.62 -2.64
CA TYR A 60 -7.39 -1.29 -3.68
C TYR A 60 -6.88 -0.24 -4.65
N THR A 61 -5.56 -0.18 -4.80
CA THR A 61 -4.88 0.80 -5.64
C THR A 61 -4.14 0.11 -6.76
N LEU A 62 -4.27 0.63 -7.97
CA LEU A 62 -3.47 0.23 -9.13
C LEU A 62 -2.42 1.32 -9.37
N GLY A 63 -1.14 0.99 -9.22
CA GLY A 63 -0.06 1.94 -9.33
C GLY A 63 0.98 1.60 -10.36
N ALA A 64 1.69 2.64 -10.78
CA ALA A 64 2.84 2.55 -11.64
C ALA A 64 4.09 2.81 -10.78
N PRO A 65 4.87 1.77 -10.41
CA PRO A 65 6.19 1.96 -9.85
C PRO A 65 7.15 2.51 -10.91
N LEU A 66 8.04 3.38 -10.47
CA LEU A 66 9.20 3.83 -11.22
C LEU A 66 10.40 3.85 -10.27
N GLY A 67 11.50 3.22 -10.68
CA GLY A 67 12.68 3.19 -9.84
C GLY A 67 13.90 2.58 -10.50
N LEU A 68 14.90 2.35 -9.66
CA LEU A 68 16.19 1.78 -10.03
C LEU A 68 16.43 0.49 -9.24
N LYS A 69 16.93 -0.53 -9.94
CA LYS A 69 17.44 -1.76 -9.35
C LYS A 69 18.95 -1.79 -9.46
N PHE A 70 19.62 -1.97 -8.32
CA PHE A 70 21.06 -2.12 -8.20
C PHE A 70 21.38 -3.59 -7.92
N TYR A 71 22.35 -4.13 -8.65
CA TYR A 71 22.82 -5.50 -8.50
C TYR A 71 24.27 -5.49 -8.01
N LEU A 72 24.55 -6.20 -6.91
CA LEU A 72 25.88 -6.36 -6.33
C LEU A 72 26.24 -7.85 -6.23
N MET A 73 27.53 -8.13 -6.03
CA MET A 73 28.07 -9.47 -5.78
C MET A 73 27.70 -10.48 -6.87
N ASN A 74 27.96 -10.15 -8.15
CA ASN A 74 27.57 -10.97 -9.31
C ASN A 74 26.07 -11.31 -9.33
N GLU A 75 25.21 -10.30 -9.15
CA GLU A 75 23.74 -10.43 -9.12
C GLU A 75 23.16 -11.23 -7.93
N LYS A 76 23.95 -11.51 -6.88
CA LYS A 76 23.47 -12.18 -5.66
C LYS A 76 22.66 -11.26 -4.75
N LEU A 77 22.95 -9.96 -4.75
CA LEU A 77 22.26 -8.97 -3.94
C LEU A 77 21.59 -7.94 -4.83
N MET A 78 20.29 -7.75 -4.67
CA MET A 78 19.51 -6.77 -5.42
C MET A 78 18.89 -5.75 -4.48
N PHE A 79 19.16 -4.48 -4.71
CA PHE A 79 18.45 -3.36 -4.07
C PHE A 79 17.52 -2.72 -5.07
N LYS A 80 16.27 -2.48 -4.68
CA LYS A 80 15.25 -1.81 -5.47
C LYS A 80 14.78 -0.59 -4.69
N VAL A 81 14.88 0.58 -5.30
CA VAL A 81 14.43 1.84 -4.70
C VAL A 81 13.66 2.64 -5.74
N GLY A 82 12.61 3.33 -5.30
CA GLY A 82 11.81 4.14 -6.21
C GLY A 82 10.54 4.69 -5.59
N GLY A 83 9.77 5.34 -6.45
CA GLY A 83 8.45 5.86 -6.15
C GLY A 83 7.36 5.06 -6.86
N ASP A 84 6.17 5.08 -6.30
CA ASP A 84 4.97 4.41 -6.82
C ASP A 84 3.81 5.40 -6.71
N VAL A 85 3.13 5.61 -7.83
CA VAL A 85 1.92 6.44 -7.88
C VAL A 85 0.76 5.51 -8.19
N GLY A 86 -0.15 5.36 -7.23
CA GLY A 86 -1.31 4.47 -7.29
C GLY A 86 -2.64 5.22 -7.41
N VAL A 87 -3.49 4.80 -8.34
CA VAL A 87 -4.88 5.26 -8.45
C VAL A 87 -5.80 4.36 -7.63
N ALA A 88 -6.71 4.96 -6.85
CA ALA A 88 -7.69 4.24 -6.06
C ALA A 88 -8.82 3.68 -6.93
N LEU A 89 -8.89 2.35 -7.07
CA LEU A 89 -9.94 1.69 -7.86
C LEU A 89 -11.17 1.37 -7.02
N ASN A 90 -10.95 0.75 -5.86
CA ASN A 90 -12.04 0.20 -5.07
C ASN A 90 -11.88 0.46 -3.58
N TYR A 91 -12.91 1.03 -2.99
CA TYR A 91 -13.00 1.38 -1.58
C TYR A 91 -14.03 0.51 -0.87
N LYS A 92 -13.59 -0.26 0.13
CA LYS A 92 -14.45 -1.06 1.00
C LYS A 92 -14.36 -0.54 2.42
N ILE A 93 -15.51 -0.20 3.00
CA ILE A 93 -15.63 0.21 4.40
C ILE A 93 -16.52 -0.77 5.16
N LYS A 94 -16.08 -1.13 6.37
CA LYS A 94 -16.87 -1.90 7.33
C LYS A 94 -16.91 -1.13 8.65
N SER A 95 -18.07 -0.59 8.98
CA SER A 95 -18.30 0.13 10.23
C SER A 95 -19.06 -0.77 11.20
N PHE A 96 -18.64 -0.80 12.45
CA PHE A 96 -19.31 -1.46 13.56
C PHE A 96 -19.80 -0.36 14.51
N ILE A 97 -21.12 -0.22 14.62
CA ILE A 97 -21.80 0.72 15.52
C ILE A 97 -22.71 -0.12 16.41
N ASN A 98 -22.42 -0.18 17.72
CA ASN A 98 -23.23 -0.96 18.68
C ASN A 98 -23.56 -2.38 18.17
N ASP A 99 -22.53 -3.14 17.77
CA ASP A 99 -22.58 -4.48 17.17
C ASP A 99 -23.33 -4.63 15.83
N ARG A 100 -23.92 -3.56 15.30
CA ARG A 100 -24.45 -3.55 13.93
C ARG A 100 -23.34 -3.30 12.93
N LYS A 101 -23.26 -4.18 11.94
CA LYS A 101 -22.24 -4.18 10.89
C LYS A 101 -22.77 -3.56 9.61
N ILE A 102 -22.29 -2.37 9.28
CA ILE A 102 -22.58 -1.71 8.00
C ILE A 102 -21.40 -1.96 7.06
N LYS A 103 -21.69 -2.42 5.84
CA LYS A 103 -20.70 -2.62 4.78
C LYS A 103 -21.05 -1.70 3.62
N SER A 104 -20.09 -0.91 3.16
CA SER A 104 -20.19 -0.23 1.85
C SER A 104 -19.00 -0.62 0.98
N ASN A 105 -19.27 -0.71 -0.33
CA ASN A 105 -18.30 -1.02 -1.36
C ASN A 105 -18.55 -0.05 -2.52
N GLU A 106 -17.63 0.86 -2.72
CA GLU A 106 -17.72 1.92 -3.73
C GLU A 106 -16.50 1.80 -4.65
N TRP A 107 -16.75 1.86 -5.96
CA TRP A 107 -15.69 1.99 -6.95
C TRP A 107 -15.46 3.49 -7.19
N PHE A 108 -14.20 3.92 -7.26
CA PHE A 108 -13.83 5.33 -7.44
C PHE A 108 -14.56 6.29 -6.47
N SER A 109 -14.50 6.00 -5.17
CA SER A 109 -15.17 6.80 -4.14
C SER A 109 -14.41 8.10 -3.85
N ASP A 110 -15.13 9.22 -3.76
CA ASP A 110 -14.58 10.52 -3.34
C ASP A 110 -14.19 10.57 -1.84
N ARG A 111 -14.46 9.49 -1.09
CA ARG A 111 -14.11 9.36 0.34
C ARG A 111 -12.61 9.12 0.57
N VAL A 112 -11.84 8.86 -0.48
CA VAL A 112 -10.39 8.63 -0.41
C VAL A 112 -9.68 9.48 -1.45
N ALA A 113 -8.40 9.78 -1.20
CA ALA A 113 -7.57 10.42 -2.20
C ALA A 113 -7.58 9.56 -3.48
N PRO A 114 -7.83 10.16 -4.66
CA PRO A 114 -7.86 9.41 -5.91
C PRO A 114 -6.47 8.88 -6.27
N VAL A 115 -5.42 9.56 -5.80
CA VAL A 115 -4.02 9.25 -6.07
C VAL A 115 -3.25 9.07 -4.75
N PHE A 116 -2.47 8.01 -4.69
CA PHE A 116 -1.58 7.66 -3.58
C PHE A 116 -0.14 7.67 -4.07
N ALA A 117 0.66 8.61 -3.58
CA ALA A 117 2.10 8.57 -3.76
C ALA A 117 2.74 7.76 -2.63
N SER A 118 3.65 6.84 -2.96
CA SER A 118 4.43 6.07 -2.00
C SER A 118 5.86 5.89 -2.48
N ALA A 119 6.79 5.73 -1.53
CA ALA A 119 8.17 5.36 -1.81
C ALA A 119 8.41 3.94 -1.30
N PHE A 120 9.30 3.20 -1.94
CA PHE A 120 9.67 1.86 -1.51
C PHE A 120 11.17 1.66 -1.55
N LEU A 121 11.63 0.81 -0.62
CA LEU A 121 12.97 0.25 -0.56
C LEU A 121 12.82 -1.25 -0.36
N GLU A 122 13.43 -2.03 -1.24
CA GLU A 122 13.40 -3.48 -1.20
C GLU A 122 14.82 -4.02 -1.37
N CYS A 123 15.17 -5.03 -0.58
CA CYS A 123 16.43 -5.74 -0.64
C CYS A 123 16.13 -7.23 -0.79
N VAL A 124 16.68 -7.84 -1.84
CA VAL A 124 16.49 -9.27 -2.14
C VAL A 124 17.85 -9.92 -2.30
N THR A 125 18.08 -10.96 -1.51
CA THR A 125 19.21 -11.86 -1.69
C THR A 125 18.78 -13.05 -2.54
N LYS A 126 19.49 -13.30 -3.63
CA LYS A 126 19.29 -14.50 -4.44
C LYS A 126 20.15 -15.61 -3.82
N PRO A 127 19.56 -16.73 -3.37
CA PRO A 127 20.34 -17.83 -2.83
C PRO A 127 21.29 -18.36 -3.92
N SER A 128 22.54 -18.63 -3.54
CA SER A 128 23.45 -19.41 -4.37
C SER A 128 22.81 -20.77 -4.58
N ARG A 129 22.48 -21.10 -5.83
CA ARG A 129 22.34 -22.52 -6.19
C ARG A 129 23.66 -23.23 -5.98
#